data_AF-A0A4R6AMX2-F1
#
_entry.id   AF-A0A4R6AMX2-F1
#
_cell.length_a   1.000
_cell.length_b   1.000
_cell.length_c   1.000
_cell.angle_alpha   90.00
_cell.angle_beta   90.00
_cell.angle_gamma   90.00
#
_symmetry.space_group_name_H-M   'P 1'
#
loop_
_entity.id
_entity.type
_entity.pdbx_description
1 polymer ?
#
loop_
_entity_poly.entity_id
_entity_poly.type
_entity_poly.pdbx_seq_one_letter_code
_entity_poly.pdbx_strand_id
1 'polypeptide(L)'
;MKADIANLIHPATGTLNAAQAGLKQAQADILKAHAALIQLQEIAQSELIDSLPISEKPISEHRRLHKSGRAAKLDTDPELRSFVLARIDRLTYEELEAEIAGLFPVERRLKKSSIHSWWQRNRRHFDPSGVWPHRRTGRNSRRTSLHFRYKTR
;
A
#
# COMPACT_ATOMS: atom_id res chain seq x y z
N MET A 1 52.01 41.18 -19.18
CA MET A 1 51.81 40.25 -18.04
C MET A 1 50.38 39.70 -17.88
N LYS A 2 49.37 40.05 -18.71
CA LYS A 2 48.02 39.45 -18.60
C LYS A 2 47.85 38.09 -19.32
N ALA A 3 48.73 37.75 -20.26
CA ALA A 3 48.61 36.55 -21.09
C ALA A 3 48.95 35.24 -20.35
N ASP A 4 49.80 35.27 -19.31
CA ASP A 4 50.24 34.06 -18.60
C ASP A 4 49.17 33.46 -17.70
N ILE A 5 48.31 34.29 -17.12
CA ILE A 5 47.25 33.82 -16.21
C ILE A 5 46.16 33.08 -16.99
N ALA A 6 45.79 33.56 -18.18
CA ALA A 6 44.79 32.91 -19.02
C ALA A 6 45.25 31.52 -19.53
N ASN A 7 46.55 31.39 -19.86
CA ASN A 7 47.14 30.13 -20.28
C ASN A 7 47.22 29.07 -19.16
N LEU A 8 47.21 29.49 -17.89
CA LEU A 8 47.18 28.57 -16.73
C LEU A 8 45.75 28.18 -16.31
N ILE A 9 44.76 29.04 -16.54
CA ILE A 9 43.36 28.80 -16.15
C ILE A 9 42.67 27.79 -17.10
N HIS A 10 42.95 27.82 -18.40
CA HIS A 10 42.35 26.89 -19.37
C HIS A 10 42.68 25.41 -19.13
N PRO A 11 43.93 24.98 -18.86
CA PRO A 11 44.21 23.59 -18.55
C PRO A 11 43.62 23.17 -17.21
N ALA A 12 43.64 24.05 -16.19
CA ALA A 12 43.05 23.78 -14.88
C ALA A 12 41.52 23.60 -14.92
N THR A 13 40.83 24.37 -15.76
CA THR A 13 39.38 24.20 -15.98
C THR A 13 39.06 22.92 -16.76
N GLY A 14 39.91 22.54 -17.72
CA GLY A 14 39.81 21.26 -18.41
C GLY A 14 39.94 20.04 -17.48
N THR A 15 40.93 20.06 -16.57
CA THR A 15 41.12 18.97 -15.60
C THR A 15 39.98 18.90 -14.59
N LEU A 16 39.46 20.03 -14.11
CA LEU A 16 38.29 20.07 -13.23
C LEU A 16 37.03 19.52 -13.91
N ASN A 17 36.79 19.86 -15.17
CA ASN A 17 35.66 19.35 -15.94
C ASN A 17 35.76 17.83 -16.16
N ALA A 18 36.96 17.33 -16.46
CA ALA A 18 37.20 15.90 -16.60
C ALA A 18 36.99 15.14 -15.28
N ALA A 19 37.48 15.69 -14.16
CA ALA A 19 37.25 15.13 -12.83
C ALA A 19 35.75 15.11 -12.47
N GLN A 20 35.02 16.19 -12.78
CA GLN A 20 33.58 16.26 -12.53
C GLN A 20 32.80 15.25 -13.40
N ALA A 21 33.20 15.04 -14.66
CA ALA A 21 32.62 14.02 -15.51
C ALA A 21 32.87 12.61 -14.95
N GLY A 22 34.08 12.35 -14.46
CA GLY A 22 34.44 11.08 -13.80
C GLY A 22 33.60 10.82 -12.55
N LEU A 23 33.39 11.83 -11.71
CA LEU A 23 32.52 11.71 -10.52
C LEU A 23 31.06 11.42 -10.87
N LYS A 24 30.52 12.08 -11.91
CA LYS A 24 29.16 11.81 -12.39
C LYS A 24 29.02 10.38 -12.92
N GLN A 25 30.02 9.90 -13.64
CA GLN A 25 30.03 8.53 -14.14
C GLN A 25 30.09 7.52 -12.99
N ALA A 26 30.98 7.73 -12.01
CA ALA A 26 31.06 6.89 -10.82
C ALA A 26 29.75 6.87 -10.03
N GLN A 27 29.08 8.01 -9.89
CA GLN A 27 27.77 8.09 -9.23
C GLN A 27 26.70 7.28 -10.00
N ALA A 28 26.68 7.38 -11.33
CA ALA A 28 25.75 6.60 -12.15
C ALA A 28 25.99 5.09 -12.01
N ASP A 29 27.25 4.67 -11.93
CA ASP A 29 27.60 3.25 -11.79
C ASP A 29 27.28 2.73 -10.39
N ILE A 30 27.44 3.54 -9.34
CA ILE A 30 26.98 3.22 -7.98
C ILE A 30 25.46 3.03 -7.94
N LEU A 31 24.69 3.91 -8.58
CA LEU A 31 23.23 3.79 -8.63
C LEU A 31 22.78 2.51 -9.35
N LYS A 32 23.44 2.16 -10.46
CA LYS A 32 23.18 0.90 -11.17
C LYS A 32 23.52 -0.31 -10.30
N ALA A 33 24.66 -0.30 -9.63
CA ALA A 33 25.06 -1.38 -8.74
C ALA A 33 24.06 -1.55 -7.58
N HIS A 34 23.59 -0.44 -7.00
CA HIS A 34 22.58 -0.48 -5.95
C HIS A 34 21.24 -1.04 -6.44
N ALA A 35 20.79 -0.65 -7.63
CA ALA A 35 19.58 -1.21 -8.24
C ALA A 35 19.72 -2.72 -8.49
N ALA A 36 20.88 -3.18 -8.96
CA ALA A 36 21.15 -4.60 -9.16
C ALA A 36 21.16 -5.39 -7.83
N LEU A 37 21.70 -4.82 -6.75
CA LEU A 37 21.66 -5.43 -5.43
C LEU A 37 20.23 -5.58 -4.90
N ILE A 38 19.38 -4.58 -5.08
CA ILE A 38 17.96 -4.66 -4.71
C ILE A 38 17.29 -5.81 -5.46
N GLN A 39 17.50 -5.91 -6.77
CA GLN A 39 16.91 -6.98 -7.58
C GLN A 39 17.38 -8.37 -7.14
N LEU A 40 18.68 -8.55 -6.88
CA LEU A 40 19.21 -9.82 -6.38
C LEU A 40 18.65 -10.17 -5.00
N GLN A 41 18.47 -9.18 -4.13
CA GLN A 41 17.86 -9.39 -2.82
C GLN A 41 16.40 -9.82 -2.95
N GLU A 42 15.62 -9.20 -3.83
CA GLU A 42 14.22 -9.58 -4.08
C GLU A 42 14.12 -11.00 -4.63
N ILE A 43 14.98 -11.36 -5.59
CA ILE A 43 15.03 -12.71 -6.16
C ILE A 43 15.38 -13.73 -5.07
N ALA A 44 16.45 -13.50 -4.32
CA ALA A 44 16.88 -14.41 -3.24
C ALA A 44 15.80 -14.56 -2.16
N GLN A 45 15.09 -13.47 -1.82
CA GLN A 45 13.99 -13.52 -0.86
C GLN A 45 12.81 -14.33 -1.41
N SER A 46 12.49 -14.18 -2.70
CA SER A 46 11.41 -14.96 -3.34
C SER A 46 11.74 -16.45 -3.38
N GLU A 47 12.96 -16.82 -3.77
CA GLU A 47 13.42 -18.21 -3.79
C GLU A 47 13.43 -18.81 -2.38
N LEU A 48 13.86 -18.04 -1.39
CA LEU A 48 13.80 -18.47 0.01
C LEU A 48 12.36 -18.77 0.43
N ILE A 49 11.42 -17.86 0.16
CA ILE A 49 9.99 -18.04 0.50
C ILE A 49 9.41 -19.28 -0.20
N ASP A 50 9.73 -19.48 -1.48
CA ASP A 50 9.27 -20.63 -2.26
C ASP A 50 9.88 -21.95 -1.79
N SER A 51 11.10 -21.91 -1.23
CA SER A 51 11.76 -23.06 -0.62
C SER A 51 11.24 -23.42 0.78
N LEU A 52 10.44 -22.55 1.41
CA LEU A 52 9.87 -22.84 2.72
C LEU A 52 8.89 -24.01 2.62
N PRO A 53 8.92 -24.95 3.58
CA PRO A 53 7.95 -26.03 3.60
C PRO A 53 6.55 -25.45 3.71
N ILE A 54 5.64 -25.93 2.86
CA ILE A 54 4.22 -25.59 2.93
C ILE A 54 3.73 -26.00 4.31
N SER A 55 3.08 -25.08 5.02
CA SER A 55 2.54 -25.39 6.35
C SER A 55 1.46 -26.47 6.21
N GLU A 56 1.76 -27.66 6.71
CA GLU A 56 0.84 -28.82 6.71
C GLU A 56 -0.31 -28.67 7.72
N LYS A 57 -0.23 -27.65 8.60
CA LYS A 57 -1.27 -27.42 9.59
C LYS A 57 -2.54 -26.96 8.87
N PRO A 58 -3.68 -27.64 9.10
CA PRO A 58 -4.94 -27.14 8.59
C PRO A 58 -5.22 -25.75 9.16
N ILE A 59 -5.95 -24.93 8.41
CA ILE A 59 -6.43 -23.64 8.89
C ILE A 59 -7.14 -23.86 10.22
N SER A 60 -6.60 -23.31 11.31
CA SER A 60 -7.06 -23.63 12.65
C SER A 60 -8.49 -23.16 12.92
N GLU A 61 -9.22 -23.92 13.73
CA GLU A 61 -10.52 -23.49 14.29
C GLU A 61 -10.40 -22.16 15.05
N HIS A 62 -9.23 -21.87 15.63
CA HIS A 62 -8.90 -20.56 16.18
C HIS A 62 -9.13 -19.43 15.15
N ARG A 63 -8.77 -19.60 13.87
CA ARG A 63 -9.09 -18.60 12.83
C ARG A 63 -10.59 -18.48 12.57
N ARG A 64 -11.37 -19.56 12.67
CA ARG A 64 -12.84 -19.51 12.49
C ARG A 64 -13.52 -18.81 13.66
N LEU A 65 -13.06 -19.07 14.89
CA LEU A 65 -13.53 -18.40 16.11
C LEU A 65 -13.17 -16.91 16.14
N HIS A 66 -11.99 -16.53 15.63
CA HIS A 66 -11.51 -15.14 15.60
C HIS A 66 -11.82 -14.38 14.30
N LYS A 67 -12.31 -15.05 13.25
CA LYS A 67 -13.03 -14.35 12.16
C LYS A 67 -14.38 -13.95 12.73
N SER A 68 -14.48 -12.73 13.24
CA SER A 68 -15.78 -12.15 13.51
C SER A 68 -16.54 -12.02 12.19
N GLY A 69 -17.36 -13.02 11.86
CA GLY A 69 -18.35 -12.95 10.78
C GLY A 69 -19.43 -11.89 11.02
N ARG A 70 -19.35 -11.18 12.16
CA ARG A 70 -20.24 -10.09 12.52
C ARG A 70 -19.95 -8.89 11.62
N ALA A 71 -20.94 -8.49 10.83
CA ALA A 71 -20.91 -7.26 10.06
C ALA A 71 -20.57 -6.08 10.97
N ALA A 72 -19.82 -5.10 10.46
CA ALA A 72 -19.53 -3.89 11.23
C ALA A 72 -20.85 -3.21 11.59
N LYS A 73 -20.93 -2.52 12.74
CA LYS A 73 -22.16 -1.81 13.14
C LYS A 73 -22.68 -0.87 12.04
N LEU A 74 -21.76 -0.19 11.32
CA LEU A 74 -22.10 0.64 10.17
C LEU A 74 -22.70 -0.14 8.99
N ASP A 75 -22.35 -1.42 8.81
CA ASP A 75 -22.94 -2.29 7.78
C ASP A 75 -24.34 -2.79 8.18
N THR A 76 -24.66 -2.84 9.47
CA THR A 76 -25.98 -3.26 10.00
C THR A 76 -26.95 -2.09 10.17
N ASP A 77 -26.44 -0.91 10.53
CA ASP A 77 -27.25 0.29 10.81
C ASP A 77 -27.18 1.29 9.62
N PRO A 78 -28.25 1.39 8.79
CA PRO A 78 -28.25 2.28 7.64
C PRO A 78 -28.36 3.77 8.03
N GLU A 79 -28.99 4.07 9.15
CA GLU A 79 -29.17 5.45 9.65
C GLU A 79 -27.84 6.01 10.13
N LEU A 80 -27.14 5.25 10.98
CA LEU A 80 -25.81 5.59 11.47
C LEU A 80 -24.80 5.69 10.32
N ARG A 81 -24.93 4.83 9.30
CA ARG A 81 -24.08 4.88 8.10
C ARG A 81 -24.29 6.16 7.32
N SER A 82 -25.55 6.51 7.05
CA SER A 82 -25.90 7.72 6.29
C SER A 82 -25.41 8.97 7.02
N PHE A 83 -25.53 8.99 8.35
CA PHE A 83 -25.01 10.05 9.19
C PHE A 83 -23.50 10.24 9.03
N VAL A 84 -22.73 9.16 9.14
CA VAL A 84 -21.27 9.18 9.00
C VAL A 84 -20.86 9.63 7.61
N LEU A 85 -21.46 9.08 6.56
CA LEU A 85 -21.12 9.41 5.17
C LEU A 85 -21.39 10.87 4.82
N ALA A 86 -22.48 11.45 5.31
CA ALA A 86 -22.81 12.84 5.07
C ALA A 86 -21.78 13.83 5.66
N ARG A 87 -20.97 13.37 6.63
CA ARG A 87 -20.07 14.21 7.42
C ARG A 87 -18.60 13.82 7.34
N ILE A 88 -18.27 12.65 6.78
CA ILE A 88 -16.90 12.12 6.76
C ILE A 88 -15.91 12.97 5.96
N ASP A 89 -16.40 13.76 5.01
CA ASP A 89 -15.58 14.68 4.23
C ASP A 89 -15.39 16.04 4.91
N ARG A 90 -16.16 16.35 5.95
CA ARG A 90 -16.21 17.67 6.61
C ARG A 90 -15.70 17.64 8.05
N LEU A 91 -15.82 16.51 8.73
CA LEU A 91 -15.45 16.32 10.12
C LEU A 91 -14.32 15.30 10.26
N THR A 92 -13.49 15.50 11.27
CA THR A 92 -12.51 14.51 11.70
C THR A 92 -13.19 13.30 12.35
N TYR A 93 -12.49 12.17 12.45
CA TYR A 93 -13.04 10.97 13.09
C TYR A 93 -13.34 11.15 14.59
N GLU A 94 -12.66 12.09 15.24
CA GLU A 94 -12.87 12.42 16.66
C GLU A 94 -14.15 13.24 16.83
N GLU A 95 -14.35 14.23 15.97
CA GLU A 95 -15.59 15.03 15.93
C GLU A 95 -16.79 14.15 15.56
N LEU A 96 -16.64 13.21 14.63
CA LEU A 96 -17.67 12.23 14.31
C LEU A 96 -18.02 11.34 15.50
N GLU A 97 -17.04 10.87 16.27
CA GLU A 97 -17.30 10.10 17.49
C GLU A 97 -18.10 10.94 18.51
N ALA A 98 -17.73 12.20 18.68
CA ALA A 98 -18.42 13.12 19.59
C ALA A 98 -19.87 13.39 19.14
N GLU A 99 -20.11 13.68 17.86
CA GLU A 99 -21.46 13.89 17.33
C GLU A 99 -22.32 12.62 17.43
N ILE A 100 -21.75 11.45 17.11
CA ILE A 100 -22.45 10.17 17.26
C ILE A 100 -22.80 9.92 18.73
N ALA A 101 -21.91 10.26 19.66
CA ALA A 101 -22.19 10.11 21.09
C ALA A 101 -23.32 11.02 21.57
N GLY A 102 -23.47 12.21 20.99
CA GLY A 102 -24.55 13.16 21.28
C GLY A 102 -25.91 12.78 20.68
N LEU A 103 -25.93 12.16 19.50
CA LEU A 103 -27.17 11.88 18.76
C LEU A 103 -27.68 10.43 18.88
N PHE A 104 -26.79 9.47 19.09
CA PHE A 104 -27.14 8.04 19.11
C PHE A 104 -27.06 7.44 20.52
N PRO A 105 -27.95 6.48 20.85
CA PRO A 105 -27.92 5.77 22.12
C PRO A 105 -26.60 5.00 22.29
N VAL A 106 -26.19 4.76 23.54
CA VAL A 106 -24.88 4.16 23.90
C VAL A 106 -24.57 2.89 23.11
N GLU A 107 -25.58 2.06 22.86
CA GLU A 107 -25.47 0.79 22.12
C GLU A 107 -25.04 0.98 20.66
N ARG A 108 -25.46 2.09 20.02
CA ARG A 108 -25.18 2.43 18.63
C ARG A 108 -23.94 3.30 18.45
N ARG A 109 -23.28 3.70 19.54
CA ARG A 109 -22.07 4.52 19.48
C ARG A 109 -20.91 3.77 18.83
N LEU A 110 -20.09 4.55 18.13
CA LEU A 110 -18.88 4.12 17.46
C LEU A 110 -17.67 4.87 18.00
N LYS A 111 -16.54 4.17 18.03
CA LYS A 111 -15.23 4.76 18.31
C LYS A 111 -14.60 5.24 17.01
N LYS A 112 -13.77 6.28 17.08
CA LYS A 112 -13.02 6.82 15.93
C LYS A 112 -12.31 5.74 15.11
N SER A 113 -11.71 4.75 15.79
CA SER A 113 -11.00 3.65 15.16
C SER A 113 -11.91 2.76 14.33
N SER A 114 -13.15 2.53 14.79
CA SER A 114 -14.16 1.75 14.06
C SER A 114 -14.63 2.49 12.80
N ILE A 115 -14.79 3.81 12.90
CA ILE A 115 -15.16 4.68 11.77
C ILE A 115 -14.03 4.68 10.73
N HIS A 116 -12.79 4.93 11.15
CA HIS A 116 -11.62 4.93 10.28
C HIS A 116 -11.41 3.58 9.58
N SER A 117 -11.40 2.47 10.32
CA SER A 117 -11.20 1.14 9.73
C SER A 117 -12.33 0.72 8.80
N TRP A 118 -13.56 1.19 9.02
CA TRP A 118 -14.67 0.97 8.10
C TRP A 118 -14.52 1.79 6.82
N TRP A 119 -14.21 3.09 6.95
CA TRP A 119 -14.03 3.98 5.80
C TRP A 119 -12.88 3.53 4.89
N GLN A 120 -11.73 3.18 5.47
CA GLN A 120 -10.57 2.69 4.71
C GLN A 120 -10.88 1.46 3.84
N ARG A 121 -11.77 0.59 4.30
CA ARG A 121 -12.20 -0.61 3.57
C ARG A 121 -13.21 -0.30 2.47
N ASN A 122 -14.04 0.72 2.64
CA ASN A 122 -15.19 1.00 1.77
C ASN A 122 -14.98 2.17 0.81
N ARG A 123 -14.02 3.06 1.05
CA ARG A 123 -13.78 4.27 0.23
C ARG A 123 -13.49 4.00 -1.25
N ARG A 124 -13.00 2.81 -1.61
CA ARG A 124 -12.76 2.41 -3.02
C ARG A 124 -14.04 1.99 -3.75
N HIS A 125 -15.11 1.72 -3.01
CA HIS A 125 -16.40 1.25 -3.53
C HIS A 125 -17.51 2.29 -3.35
N PHE A 126 -17.16 3.46 -2.82
CA PHE A 126 -18.11 4.56 -2.66
C PHE A 126 -18.25 5.28 -3.99
N ASP A 127 -19.42 5.12 -4.61
CA ASP A 127 -19.86 5.89 -5.76
C ASP A 127 -20.71 7.07 -5.26
N PRO A 128 -20.31 8.34 -5.52
CA PRO A 128 -21.06 9.51 -5.10
C PRO A 128 -22.44 9.65 -5.79
N SER A 129 -22.75 8.85 -6.81
CA SER A 129 -24.07 8.81 -7.46
C SER A 129 -25.16 8.05 -6.68
N GLY A 130 -24.83 7.49 -5.50
CA GLY A 130 -25.81 6.92 -4.57
C GLY A 130 -26.18 5.45 -4.80
N VAL A 131 -25.60 4.78 -5.80
CA VAL A 131 -25.78 3.35 -6.03
C VAL A 131 -24.73 2.57 -5.23
N TRP A 132 -25.11 2.05 -4.08
CA TRP A 132 -24.24 1.16 -3.29
C TRP A 132 -24.10 -0.18 -4.00
N PRO A 133 -22.89 -0.60 -4.43
CA PRO A 133 -22.71 -1.96 -4.93
C PRO A 133 -22.98 -2.91 -3.76
N HIS A 134 -23.94 -3.83 -3.93
CA HIS A 134 -24.07 -4.98 -3.05
C HIS A 134 -22.69 -5.62 -2.90
N ARG A 135 -22.20 -5.63 -1.66
CA ARG A 135 -20.89 -6.15 -1.30
C ARG A 135 -20.74 -7.53 -1.94
N ARG A 136 -19.86 -7.68 -2.93
CA ARG A 136 -19.45 -9.01 -3.41
C ARG A 136 -18.81 -9.75 -2.23
N THR A 137 -19.61 -10.53 -1.52
CA THR A 137 -19.19 -11.60 -0.64
C THR A 137 -18.56 -12.68 -1.52
N GLY A 138 -17.34 -12.44 -1.97
CA GLY A 138 -16.68 -13.34 -2.91
C GLY A 138 -15.38 -12.78 -3.42
N ARG A 139 -14.34 -12.77 -2.58
CA ARG A 139 -12.96 -12.78 -3.08
C ARG A 139 -12.53 -14.25 -3.20
N ASN A 140 -13.16 -14.95 -4.13
CA ASN A 140 -12.61 -16.13 -4.78
C ASN A 140 -12.85 -15.97 -6.28
N SER A 141 -11.99 -16.56 -7.11
CA SER A 141 -11.87 -16.36 -8.56
C SER A 141 -10.98 -15.19 -8.97
N ARG A 142 -9.67 -15.44 -8.99
CA ARG A 142 -8.80 -15.31 -10.18
C ARG A 142 -7.35 -15.69 -9.84
N ARG A 143 -7.08 -16.99 -9.83
CA ARG A 143 -5.79 -17.55 -10.32
C ARG A 143 -5.97 -19.00 -10.78
N THR A 144 -7.04 -19.26 -11.54
CA THR A 144 -7.06 -20.36 -12.51
C THR A 144 -6.61 -19.79 -13.85
N SER A 145 -5.31 -19.55 -14.00
CA SER A 145 -4.69 -19.63 -15.31
C SER A 145 -3.94 -20.94 -15.35
N LEU A 146 -4.63 -21.97 -15.85
CA LEU A 146 -3.99 -23.09 -16.50
C LEU A 146 -2.85 -22.55 -17.39
N HIS A 147 -1.63 -22.93 -17.08
CA HIS A 147 -0.60 -23.17 -18.09
C HIS A 147 -0.05 -24.56 -17.82
N PHE A 148 -0.90 -25.54 -18.14
CA PHE A 148 -0.49 -26.91 -18.36
C PHE A 148 0.31 -26.90 -19.67
N ARG A 149 1.65 -26.86 -19.58
CA ARG A 149 2.51 -27.17 -20.73
C ARG A 149 3.03 -28.60 -20.57
N TYR A 150 2.49 -29.48 -21.40
CA TYR A 150 3.04 -30.79 -21.70
C TYR A 150 4.49 -30.67 -22.19
N LYS A 151 5.38 -31.55 -21.72
CA LYS A 151 6.45 -32.13 -22.55
C LYS A 151 7.05 -33.41 -21.93
N THR A 152 6.59 -34.54 -22.48
CA THR A 152 7.35 -35.72 -22.94
C THR A 152 8.60 -36.19 -22.16
N ARG A 153 8.54 -37.44 -21.70
CA ARG A 153 9.33 -38.52 -22.31
C ARG A 153 8.68 -39.89 -22.06
#